data_AF-A0A2R7Y5E7-F1
#
_entry.id   AF-A0A2R7Y5E7-F1
#
_cell.length_a   1.000
_cell.length_b   1.000
_cell.length_c   1.000
_cell.angle_alpha   90.00
_cell.angle_beta   90.00
_cell.angle_gamma   90.00
#
_symmetry.space_group_name_H-M   'P 1'
#
loop_
_entity.id
_entity.type
_entity.pdbx_description
1 polymer ?
#
loop_
_entity_poly.entity_id
_entity_poly.type
_entity_poly.pdbx_seq_one_letter_code
_entity_poly.pdbx_strand_id
1 'polypeptide(L)'
;MKYLSLPPKIKVLEALGAIADNRIKNLGKNLYEVISSEGDRKYKVYVNLSLSEACSTDNGTTYRDYVGYPIIAVLMLEGVLPYDEELSRALAGIKWRELNTKYKNYAVVENIVKREVTGRGVSEVRLEEFSEDILAKLRAIKLRKSNVCYTTS
;
A
#
# COMPACT_ATOMS: atom_id res chain seq x y z
N MET A 1 19.46 -0.19 -12.51
CA MET A 1 18.34 -0.09 -11.54
C MET A 1 17.17 -0.91 -12.05
N LYS A 2 16.44 -1.61 -11.16
CA LYS A 2 15.31 -2.48 -11.49
C LYS A 2 13.99 -1.72 -11.36
N TYR A 3 13.03 -1.97 -12.26
CA TYR A 3 11.67 -1.43 -12.12
C TYR A 3 10.88 -2.22 -11.08
N LEU A 4 10.06 -1.52 -10.28
CA LEU A 4 9.10 -2.16 -9.40
C LEU A 4 7.91 -2.65 -10.24
N SER A 5 7.58 -3.93 -10.07
CA SER A 5 6.41 -4.56 -10.69
C SER A 5 5.11 -4.15 -9.99
N LEU A 6 3.97 -4.46 -10.62
CA LEU A 6 2.66 -4.25 -9.99
C LEU A 6 2.48 -5.19 -8.79
N PRO A 7 1.88 -4.70 -7.70
CA PRO A 7 1.59 -5.53 -6.55
C PRO A 7 0.37 -6.43 -6.78
N PRO A 8 0.15 -7.44 -5.91
CA PRO A 8 -1.16 -8.08 -5.77
C PRO A 8 -2.25 -7.04 -5.48
N LYS A 9 -3.45 -7.22 -6.06
CA LYS A 9 -4.59 -6.28 -5.97
C LYS A 9 -4.89 -5.85 -4.54
N ILE A 10 -4.89 -6.81 -3.61
CA ILE A 10 -5.14 -6.58 -2.17
C ILE A 10 -4.25 -5.51 -1.53
N LYS A 11 -3.05 -5.23 -2.08
CA LYS A 11 -2.14 -4.21 -1.54
C LYS A 11 -2.68 -2.79 -1.71
N VAL A 12 -3.59 -2.56 -2.66
CA VAL A 12 -4.30 -1.28 -2.79
C VAL A 12 -5.24 -1.07 -1.60
N LEU A 13 -5.99 -2.11 -1.22
CA LEU A 13 -6.89 -2.06 -0.07
C LEU A 13 -6.12 -1.93 1.26
N GLU A 14 -4.99 -2.64 1.39
CA GLU A 14 -4.10 -2.51 2.54
C GLU A 14 -3.53 -1.08 2.70
N ALA A 15 -3.26 -0.40 1.58
CA ALA A 15 -2.82 1.00 1.57
C ALA A 15 -3.90 1.96 2.05
N LEU A 16 -5.14 1.82 1.56
CA LEU A 16 -6.29 2.60 2.03
C LEU A 16 -6.54 2.43 3.54
N GLY A 17 -6.43 1.19 4.04
CA GLY A 17 -6.53 0.91 5.48
C GLY A 17 -5.41 1.58 6.27
N ALA A 18 -4.19 1.64 5.73
CA ALA A 18 -3.07 2.35 6.38
C ALA A 18 -3.30 3.85 6.51
N ILE A 19 -3.93 4.46 5.53
CA ILE A 19 -4.34 5.87 5.59
C ILE A 19 -5.44 6.04 6.64
N ALA A 20 -6.47 5.19 6.62
CA ALA A 20 -7.60 5.27 7.55
C ALA A 20 -7.17 5.15 9.02
N ASP A 21 -6.19 4.29 9.29
CA ASP A 21 -5.64 4.06 10.62
C ASP A 21 -4.60 5.13 11.03
N ASN A 22 -4.38 6.17 10.21
CA ASN A 22 -3.36 7.20 10.43
C ASN A 22 -1.94 6.63 10.64
N ARG A 23 -1.58 5.57 9.90
CA ARG A 23 -0.32 4.83 10.07
C ARG A 23 0.86 5.39 9.28
N ILE A 24 0.74 6.58 8.69
CA ILE A 24 1.75 7.15 7.78
C ILE A 24 2.24 8.48 8.34
N LYS A 25 3.56 8.63 8.44
CA LYS A 25 4.23 9.83 8.92
C LYS A 25 5.20 10.36 7.87
N ASN A 26 5.05 11.62 7.48
CA ASN A 26 6.01 12.32 6.63
C ASN A 26 7.24 12.71 7.46
N LEU A 27 8.44 12.31 7.04
CA LEU A 27 9.72 12.61 7.68
C LEU A 27 10.51 13.73 6.95
N GLY A 28 9.93 14.29 5.89
CA GLY A 28 10.55 15.28 5.02
C GLY A 28 11.50 14.66 3.98
N LYS A 29 11.93 15.45 3.00
CA LYS A 29 12.89 15.06 1.95
C LYS A 29 12.52 13.74 1.25
N ASN A 30 11.24 13.59 0.86
CA ASN A 30 10.72 12.40 0.19
C ASN A 30 10.74 11.11 1.04
N LEU A 31 10.97 11.21 2.35
CA LEU A 31 10.99 10.08 3.29
C LEU A 31 9.71 10.04 4.13
N TYR A 32 9.23 8.82 4.36
CA TYR A 32 8.05 8.53 5.15
C TYR A 32 8.30 7.31 6.04
N GLU A 33 7.58 7.24 7.15
CA GLU A 33 7.45 6.05 7.98
C GLU A 33 6.02 5.52 7.87
N VAL A 34 5.88 4.22 7.61
CA VAL A 34 4.57 3.54 7.58
C VAL A 34 4.58 2.44 8.62
N ILE A 35 3.59 2.43 9.51
CA ILE A 35 3.46 1.48 10.60
C ILE A 35 2.59 0.29 10.14
N SER A 36 2.93 -0.95 10.53
CA SER A 36 2.08 -2.14 10.29
C SER A 36 0.70 -2.01 10.96
N SER A 37 -0.28 -2.79 10.51
CA SER A 37 -1.64 -2.79 11.11
C SER A 37 -1.67 -3.07 12.62
N GLU A 38 -0.66 -3.77 13.14
CA GLU A 38 -0.54 -4.15 14.56
C GLU A 38 0.46 -3.26 15.32
N GLY A 39 1.01 -2.22 14.70
CA GLY A 39 1.85 -1.23 15.38
C GLY A 39 3.30 -1.64 15.66
N ASP A 40 3.65 -2.91 15.45
CA ASP A 40 4.91 -3.51 15.89
C ASP A 40 6.05 -3.43 14.86
N ARG A 41 5.77 -3.00 13.62
CA ARG A 41 6.77 -2.79 12.58
C ARG A 41 6.64 -1.40 11.98
N LYS A 42 7.80 -0.84 11.64
CA LYS A 42 7.95 0.44 10.96
C LYS A 42 8.69 0.22 9.64
N TYR A 43 8.10 0.70 8.57
CA TYR A 43 8.66 0.65 7.23
C TYR A 43 9.17 2.03 6.84
N LYS A 44 10.44 2.12 6.46
CA LYS A 44 11.01 3.32 5.84
C LYS A 44 10.59 3.31 4.38
N VAL A 45 9.98 4.39 3.93
CA VAL A 45 9.49 4.57 2.56
C VAL A 45 10.14 5.81 1.96
N TYR A 46 10.54 5.72 0.70
CA TYR A 46 11.05 6.84 -0.08
C TYR A 46 10.28 6.92 -1.39
N VAL A 47 9.84 8.13 -1.77
CA VAL A 47 9.16 8.38 -3.04
C VAL A 47 9.67 9.68 -3.65
N ASN A 48 10.39 9.58 -4.78
CA ASN A 48 10.83 10.70 -5.57
C ASN A 48 10.20 10.66 -6.96
N LEU A 49 9.16 11.46 -7.15
CA LEU A 49 8.39 11.51 -8.40
C LEU A 49 9.18 12.13 -9.55
N SER A 50 10.04 13.11 -9.28
CA SER A 50 10.87 13.76 -10.31
C SER A 50 11.86 12.80 -10.97
N LEU A 51 12.30 11.78 -10.21
CA LEU A 51 13.15 10.71 -10.72
C LEU A 51 12.37 9.43 -11.04
N SER A 52 11.06 9.37 -10.79
CA SER A 52 10.26 8.14 -10.83
C SER A 52 10.89 7.01 -10.00
N GLU A 53 11.33 7.31 -8.79
CA GLU A 53 12.03 6.39 -7.90
C GLU A 53 11.28 6.17 -6.60
N ALA A 54 11.25 4.92 -6.13
CA ALA A 54 10.69 4.61 -4.83
C ALA A 54 11.38 3.42 -4.18
N CYS A 55 11.32 3.33 -2.87
CA CYS A 55 11.65 2.12 -2.13
C CYS A 55 10.86 2.05 -0.82
N SER A 56 10.81 0.85 -0.27
CA SER A 56 10.25 0.60 1.05
C SER A 56 10.95 -0.60 1.68
N THR A 57 11.08 -0.59 3.01
CA THR A 57 11.62 -1.71 3.78
C THR A 57 10.59 -2.80 4.09
N ASP A 58 9.38 -2.71 3.51
CA ASP A 58 8.40 -3.80 3.57
C ASP A 58 8.85 -5.03 2.77
N ASN A 59 8.33 -6.20 3.13
CA ASN A 59 8.73 -7.47 2.52
C ASN A 59 8.40 -7.54 1.01
N GLY A 60 7.30 -6.92 0.58
CA GLY A 60 6.88 -6.90 -0.81
C GLY A 60 7.88 -6.14 -1.67
N THR A 61 8.21 -4.92 -1.26
CA THR A 61 9.19 -4.12 -1.99
C THR A 61 10.60 -4.71 -1.87
N THR A 62 11.02 -5.15 -0.68
CA THR A 62 12.39 -5.62 -0.41
C THR A 62 12.71 -6.90 -1.15
N TYR A 63 11.84 -7.93 -1.03
CA TYR A 63 12.13 -9.28 -1.51
C TYR A 63 11.40 -9.67 -2.79
N ARG A 64 10.31 -8.97 -3.16
CA ARG A 64 9.49 -9.31 -4.33
C ARG A 64 9.57 -8.27 -5.46
N ASP A 65 10.23 -7.14 -5.24
CA ASP A 65 10.42 -6.07 -6.22
C ASP A 65 9.09 -5.59 -6.86
N TYR A 66 8.04 -5.44 -6.07
CA TYR A 66 6.79 -4.78 -6.47
C TYR A 66 6.55 -3.52 -5.64
N VAL A 67 5.65 -2.65 -6.11
CA VAL A 67 5.22 -1.44 -5.38
C VAL A 67 4.42 -1.84 -4.14
N GLY A 68 5.05 -1.93 -2.97
CA GLY A 68 4.40 -2.33 -1.73
C GLY A 68 3.31 -1.36 -1.27
N TYR A 69 2.37 -1.83 -0.43
CA TYR A 69 1.30 -0.99 0.13
C TYR A 69 1.80 0.32 0.78
N PRO A 70 3.00 0.38 1.43
CA PRO A 70 3.48 1.63 2.01
C PRO A 70 3.76 2.69 0.94
N ILE A 71 4.28 2.28 -0.22
CA ILE A 71 4.51 3.19 -1.35
C ILE A 71 3.18 3.65 -1.94
N ILE A 72 2.22 2.73 -2.14
CA ILE A 72 0.88 3.08 -2.65
C ILE A 72 0.21 4.10 -1.74
N ALA A 73 0.28 3.89 -0.43
CA ALA A 73 -0.34 4.79 0.55
C ALA A 73 0.28 6.20 0.52
N VAL A 74 1.61 6.29 0.42
CA VAL A 74 2.31 7.57 0.25
C VAL A 74 1.90 8.24 -1.06
N LEU A 75 1.84 7.51 -2.17
CA LEU A 75 1.42 8.07 -3.46
C LEU A 75 -0.02 8.61 -3.44
N MET A 76 -0.91 7.99 -2.66
CA MET A 76 -2.27 8.51 -2.43
C MET A 76 -2.26 9.81 -1.62
N LEU A 77 -1.46 9.87 -0.55
CA LEU A 77 -1.35 11.08 0.27
C LEU A 77 -0.70 12.26 -0.48
N GLU A 78 0.24 11.98 -1.37
CA GLU A 78 0.89 12.98 -2.23
C GLU A 78 0.01 13.39 -3.44
N GLY A 79 -1.21 12.85 -3.55
CA GLY A 79 -2.15 13.18 -4.63
C GLY A 79 -1.79 12.61 -6.01
N VAL A 80 -0.82 11.70 -6.08
CA VAL A 80 -0.40 11.05 -7.33
C VAL A 80 -1.36 9.95 -7.73
N LEU A 81 -1.86 9.20 -6.73
CA LEU A 81 -2.90 8.20 -6.89
C LEU A 81 -4.21 8.72 -6.29
N PRO A 82 -5.36 8.37 -6.88
CA PRO A 82 -6.66 8.65 -6.28
C PRO A 82 -6.76 8.11 -4.86
N TYR A 83 -7.44 8.88 -4.01
CA TYR A 83 -7.83 8.49 -2.66
C TYR A 83 -9.35 8.52 -2.56
N ASP A 84 -9.95 7.43 -2.08
CA ASP A 84 -11.38 7.36 -1.78
C ASP A 84 -11.56 7.23 -0.26
N GLU A 85 -12.10 8.30 0.34
CA GLU A 85 -12.26 8.40 1.78
C GLU A 85 -13.30 7.39 2.33
N GLU A 86 -14.35 7.08 1.56
CA GLU A 86 -15.38 6.14 1.98
C GLU A 86 -14.83 4.72 2.01
N LEU A 87 -14.12 4.31 0.95
CA LEU A 87 -13.42 3.03 0.91
C LEU A 87 -12.37 2.94 2.02
N SER A 88 -11.60 4.01 2.23
CA SER A 88 -10.59 4.09 3.28
C SER A 88 -11.20 3.86 4.67
N ARG A 89 -12.26 4.61 5.03
CA ARG A 89 -12.97 4.42 6.31
C ARG A 89 -13.52 3.01 6.45
N ALA A 90 -14.07 2.43 5.39
CA ALA A 90 -14.58 1.06 5.43
C ALA A 90 -13.48 0.01 5.65
N LEU A 91 -12.22 0.32 5.32
CA LEU A 91 -11.04 -0.55 5.54
C LEU A 91 -10.33 -0.31 6.89
N ALA A 92 -10.78 0.66 7.69
CA ALA A 92 -10.19 0.99 8.99
C ALA A 92 -10.25 -0.19 9.98
N GLY A 93 -9.18 -0.38 10.76
CA GLY A 93 -9.09 -1.39 11.80
C GLY A 93 -8.92 -2.83 11.32
N ILE A 94 -8.78 -3.06 10.00
CA ILE A 94 -8.49 -4.40 9.48
C ILE A 94 -7.09 -4.84 9.91
N LYS A 95 -7.01 -6.00 10.55
CA LYS A 95 -5.75 -6.59 11.04
C LYS A 95 -5.00 -7.33 9.93
N TRP A 96 -4.48 -6.57 8.97
CA TRP A 96 -3.89 -7.08 7.74
C TRP A 96 -2.78 -8.11 7.95
N ARG A 97 -1.87 -7.90 8.89
CA ARG A 97 -0.77 -8.86 9.13
C ARG A 97 -1.27 -10.12 9.80
N GLU A 98 -2.18 -10.02 10.76
CA GLU A 98 -2.77 -11.22 11.39
C GLU A 98 -3.40 -12.10 10.31
N LEU A 99 -4.22 -11.50 9.43
CA LEU A 99 -4.85 -12.23 8.31
C LEU A 99 -3.79 -12.80 7.34
N ASN A 100 -2.82 -11.99 6.91
CA ASN A 100 -1.77 -12.44 5.99
C ASN A 100 -0.91 -13.56 6.59
N THR A 101 -0.62 -13.52 7.89
CA THR A 101 0.19 -14.52 8.59
C THR A 101 -0.57 -15.82 8.80
N LYS A 102 -1.86 -15.72 9.13
CA LYS A 102 -2.75 -16.86 9.37
C LYS A 102 -3.03 -17.62 8.08
N TYR A 103 -3.41 -16.92 7.01
CA TYR A 103 -3.88 -17.57 5.79
C TYR A 103 -2.78 -17.78 4.74
N LYS A 104 -1.74 -16.93 4.73
CA LYS A 104 -0.61 -16.98 3.76
C LYS A 104 -1.05 -17.07 2.29
N ASN A 105 -2.27 -16.61 2.00
CA ASN A 105 -2.90 -16.70 0.69
C ASN A 105 -3.71 -15.41 0.47
N TYR A 106 -3.28 -14.59 -0.48
CA TYR A 106 -3.90 -13.29 -0.73
C TYR A 106 -5.35 -13.39 -1.17
N ALA A 107 -5.74 -14.40 -1.97
CA ALA A 107 -7.12 -14.56 -2.41
C ALA A 107 -8.07 -14.83 -1.22
N VAL A 108 -7.60 -15.64 -0.25
CA VAL A 108 -8.38 -15.91 0.97
C VAL A 108 -8.52 -14.64 1.82
N VAL A 109 -7.44 -13.89 2.02
CA VAL A 109 -7.46 -12.64 2.78
C VAL A 109 -8.33 -11.59 2.09
N GLU A 110 -8.24 -11.47 0.76
CA GLU A 110 -9.03 -10.55 -0.04
C GLU A 110 -10.53 -10.84 0.10
N ASN A 111 -10.93 -12.12 0.02
CA ASN A 111 -12.33 -12.51 0.23
C ASN A 111 -12.84 -12.21 1.65
N ILE A 112 -12.00 -12.39 2.68
CA ILE A 112 -12.36 -12.05 4.06
C ILE A 112 -12.59 -10.53 4.18
N VAL A 113 -11.66 -9.74 3.67
CA VAL A 113 -11.73 -8.28 3.72
C VAL A 113 -12.93 -7.75 2.94
N LYS A 114 -13.16 -8.23 1.71
CA LYS A 114 -14.31 -7.84 0.89
C LYS A 114 -15.63 -8.10 1.59
N ARG A 115 -15.79 -9.25 2.26
CA ARG A 115 -16.99 -9.56 3.06
C ARG A 115 -17.16 -8.61 4.23
N GLU A 116 -16.09 -8.31 4.95
CA GLU A 116 -16.12 -7.37 6.07
C GLU A 116 -16.51 -5.96 5.62
N VAL A 117 -15.90 -5.47 4.54
CA VAL A 117 -16.17 -4.15 3.96
C VAL A 117 -17.58 -4.05 3.36
N THR A 118 -18.07 -5.14 2.75
CA THR A 118 -19.47 -5.23 2.29
C THR A 118 -20.45 -5.13 3.46
N GLY A 119 -20.13 -5.76 4.59
CA GLY A 119 -20.87 -5.59 5.84
C GLY A 119 -20.87 -4.16 6.38
N ARG A 120 -19.93 -3.32 5.94
CA ARG A 120 -19.83 -1.88 6.28
C ARG A 120 -20.48 -0.97 5.23
N GLY A 121 -21.19 -1.51 4.24
CA GLY A 121 -21.99 -0.75 3.27
C GLY A 121 -21.30 -0.45 1.94
N VAL A 122 -20.09 -0.95 1.71
CA VAL A 122 -19.35 -0.75 0.46
C VAL A 122 -19.40 -2.01 -0.40
N SER A 123 -19.91 -1.92 -1.63
CA SER A 123 -20.00 -3.08 -2.53
C SER A 123 -18.63 -3.61 -2.95
N GLU A 124 -18.54 -4.93 -3.16
CA GLU A 124 -17.35 -5.59 -3.73
C GLU A 124 -16.94 -5.01 -5.09
N VAL A 125 -17.91 -4.73 -5.97
CA VAL A 125 -17.65 -4.16 -7.31
C VAL A 125 -16.86 -2.85 -7.21
N ARG A 126 -17.27 -1.94 -6.32
CA ARG A 126 -16.57 -0.67 -6.10
C ARG A 126 -15.13 -0.85 -5.61
N LEU A 127 -14.87 -1.85 -4.75
CA LEU A 127 -13.50 -2.17 -4.31
C LEU A 127 -12.63 -2.67 -5.48
N GLU A 128 -13.22 -3.47 -6.36
CA GLU A 128 -12.54 -4.00 -7.54
C GLU A 128 -12.21 -2.90 -8.55
N GLU A 129 -13.20 -2.10 -8.93
CA GLU A 129 -13.04 -0.98 -9.85
C GLU A 129 -11.98 0.01 -9.36
N PHE A 130 -12.03 0.38 -8.07
CA PHE A 130 -11.02 1.25 -7.47
C PHE A 130 -9.63 0.61 -7.54
N SER A 131 -9.50 -0.66 -7.15
CA SER A 131 -8.21 -1.35 -7.15
C SER A 131 -7.62 -1.46 -8.56
N GLU A 132 -8.46 -1.68 -9.57
CA GLU A 132 -8.04 -1.77 -10.97
C GLU A 132 -7.60 -0.42 -11.53
N ASP A 133 -8.30 0.66 -11.21
CA ASP A 133 -7.89 2.02 -11.57
C ASP A 133 -6.52 2.38 -10.95
N ILE A 134 -6.32 2.08 -9.67
CA ILE A 134 -5.03 2.30 -8.99
C ILE A 134 -3.91 1.49 -9.66
N LEU A 135 -4.15 0.21 -9.97
CA LEU A 135 -3.15 -0.63 -10.65
C LEU A 135 -2.83 -0.11 -12.07
N ALA A 136 -3.82 0.39 -12.80
CA ALA A 136 -3.63 0.99 -14.11
C ALA A 136 -2.77 2.26 -14.02
N LYS A 137 -3.05 3.15 -13.06
CA LYS A 137 -2.26 4.36 -12.82
C LYS A 137 -0.83 4.04 -12.36
N LEU A 138 -0.66 3.07 -11.45
CA LEU A 138 0.66 2.59 -11.04
C LEU A 138 1.50 2.08 -12.22
N ARG A 139 0.87 1.37 -13.16
CA ARG A 139 1.53 0.89 -14.39
C ARG A 139 2.05 2.05 -15.24
N ALA A 140 1.33 3.17 -15.28
CA ALA A 140 1.73 4.36 -16.04
C ALA A 140 2.91 5.11 -15.38
N ILE A 141 2.96 5.17 -14.04
CA ILE A 141 4.01 5.88 -13.30
C ILE A 141 5.39 5.22 -13.46
N LYS A 142 5.45 3.89 -13.58
CA LYS A 142 6.69 3.09 -13.79
C LYS A 142 7.83 3.45 -12.83
N LEU A 143 7.65 3.13 -11.55
CA LEU A 143 8.66 3.40 -10.52
C LEU A 143 9.89 2.50 -10.65
N ARG A 144 11.08 3.09 -10.53
CA ARG A 144 12.35 2.38 -10.34
C ARG A 144 12.62 2.18 -8.86
N LYS A 145 13.16 1.01 -8.50
CA LYS A 145 13.58 0.71 -7.13
C LYS A 145 14.82 1.53 -6.79
N SER A 146 14.71 2.38 -5.78
CA SER A 146 15.81 3.15 -5.20
C SER A 146 16.50 2.38 -4.07
N ASN A 147 17.73 2.76 -3.74
CA ASN A 147 18.50 2.17 -2.64
C ASN A 147 18.47 2.99 -1.34
N VAL A 148 17.87 4.18 -1.35
CA VAL A 148 17.82 5.12 -0.19
C VAL A 148 17.26 4.49 1.09
N CYS A 149 16.38 3.50 0.96
CA CYS A 149 15.78 2.81 2.10
C CYS A 149 16.71 1.77 2.74
N TYR A 150 17.74 1.32 2.01
CA TYR A 150 18.59 0.19 2.39
C TYR A 150 20.03 0.62 2.73
N THR A 151 20.40 1.85 2.38
CA THR A 151 21.67 2.44 2.84
C THR A 151 21.52 2.85 4.29
N THR A 152 22.31 2.25 5.18
CA THR A 152 22.66 2.86 6.46
C THR A 152 23.43 4.15 6.16
N SER A 153 22.99 5.25 6.76
CA SER A 153 23.76 6.50 6.78
C SER A 153 25.08 6.28 7.49
#